data_AF-A0A3C2AQN2-F1
#
_entry.id   AF-A0A3C2AQN2-F1
#
_cell.length_a   1.000
_cell.length_b   1.000
_cell.length_c   1.000
_cell.angle_alpha   90.00
_cell.angle_beta   90.00
_cell.angle_gamma   90.00
#
_symmetry.space_group_name_H-M   'P 1'
#
loop_
_entity.id
_entity.type
_entity.pdbx_description
1 polymer ?
#
loop_
_entity_poly.entity_id
_entity_poly.type
_entity_poly.pdbx_seq_one_letter_code
_entity_poly.pdbx_strand_id
1 'polypeptide(L)'
;MRKFLLALALCAAGLLTAQPSMTVSTNGTYKNPYWMASNVLVDSNLSVFNMGQNGFNLSQPNTTQIGYFQANDTTFPVQSGIVMVAAQQSSDVIASSPGTGNNTTFTDSELASVLSQLGSTGYAIKDMVSIEFSFIAQSDSIKFNYCFGSHEYDGYTCSSFNDVFGFFLEGPYIDGVSAPTNGSIVKNIATIPGTTVPIAVNTINSGSPSGSYPASNCSSANPNFVAHSVYYNSSNGSIVTLDGYTDKFTAQAQVQCGGW
;
A
#
# COMPACT_ATOMS: atom_id res chain seq x y z
N MET A 1 -34.96 58.23 29.93
CA MET A 1 -33.78 57.34 30.06
C MET A 1 -33.91 56.21 29.04
N ARG A 2 -33.22 56.30 27.89
CA ARG A 2 -33.24 55.29 26.82
C ARG A 2 -32.34 54.13 27.23
N LYS A 3 -32.88 52.92 27.34
CA LYS A 3 -32.12 51.69 27.61
C LYS A 3 -31.57 51.17 26.28
N PHE A 4 -30.25 51.24 26.09
CA PHE A 4 -29.57 50.53 25.00
C PHE A 4 -29.36 49.08 25.42
N LEU A 5 -29.97 48.14 24.69
CA LEU A 5 -29.65 46.72 24.77
C LEU A 5 -28.43 46.47 23.87
N LEU A 6 -27.27 46.20 24.46
CA LEU A 6 -26.14 45.60 23.75
C LEU A 6 -26.42 44.09 23.62
N ALA A 7 -26.71 43.63 22.42
CA ALA A 7 -26.69 42.20 22.10
C ALA A 7 -25.23 41.83 21.76
N LEU A 8 -24.56 41.12 22.66
CA LEU A 8 -23.24 40.55 22.41
C LEU A 8 -23.43 39.28 21.56
N ALA A 9 -23.17 39.37 20.26
CA ALA A 9 -23.12 38.20 19.39
C ALA A 9 -21.86 37.39 19.70
N LEU A 10 -22.02 36.28 20.41
CA LEU A 10 -20.95 35.32 20.66
C LEU A 10 -20.72 34.52 19.37
N CYS A 11 -19.79 34.97 18.52
CA CYS A 11 -19.31 34.15 17.41
C CYS A 11 -18.51 32.98 18.00
N ALA A 12 -19.14 31.80 18.10
CA ALA A 12 -18.42 30.56 18.33
C ALA A 12 -17.53 30.29 17.11
N ALA A 13 -16.27 30.67 17.18
CA ALA A 13 -15.26 30.22 16.24
C ALA A 13 -15.06 28.71 16.49
N GLY A 14 -15.84 27.89 15.78
CA GLY A 14 -15.54 26.47 15.71
C GLY A 14 -14.14 26.30 15.14
N LEU A 15 -13.30 25.54 15.83
CA LEU A 15 -12.03 25.07 15.29
C LEU A 15 -12.35 24.20 14.07
N LEU A 16 -12.31 24.80 12.88
CA LEU A 16 -12.32 24.07 11.63
C LEU A 16 -10.96 23.39 11.52
N THR A 17 -10.87 22.12 11.90
CA THR A 17 -9.72 21.30 11.53
C THR A 17 -9.77 21.11 10.01
N ALA A 18 -8.73 21.57 9.33
CA ALA A 18 -8.61 21.35 7.90
C ALA A 18 -8.61 19.83 7.65
N GLN A 19 -9.55 19.36 6.83
CA GLN A 19 -9.59 17.98 6.41
C GLN A 19 -8.44 17.72 5.43
N PRO A 20 -7.91 16.48 5.35
CA PRO A 20 -6.94 16.12 4.33
C PRO A 20 -7.48 16.41 2.93
N SER A 21 -6.62 16.83 2.01
CA SER A 21 -7.02 17.09 0.62
C SER A 21 -7.48 15.82 -0.09
N MET A 22 -6.90 14.67 0.26
CA MET A 22 -7.27 13.39 -0.35
C MET A 22 -8.72 13.03 -0.04
N THR A 23 -9.40 12.51 -1.05
CA THR A 23 -10.73 11.89 -0.91
C THR A 23 -10.63 10.40 -1.14
N VAL A 24 -11.40 9.62 -0.38
CA VAL A 24 -11.50 8.16 -0.53
C VAL A 24 -12.98 7.76 -0.62
N SER A 25 -13.32 6.86 -1.53
CA SER A 25 -14.68 6.39 -1.76
C SER A 25 -14.75 4.87 -1.88
N THR A 26 -15.74 4.27 -1.21
CA THR A 26 -16.12 2.85 -1.32
C THR A 26 -17.52 2.66 -1.93
N ASN A 27 -18.05 3.73 -2.53
CA ASN A 27 -19.37 3.74 -3.15
C ASN A 27 -19.43 2.82 -4.37
N GLY A 28 -20.58 2.15 -4.56
CA GLY A 28 -20.79 1.25 -5.69
C GLY A 28 -19.74 0.14 -5.76
N THR A 29 -19.02 0.07 -6.88
CA THR A 29 -18.01 -0.94 -7.19
C THR A 29 -16.63 -0.66 -6.61
N TYR A 30 -16.41 0.50 -5.97
CA TYR A 30 -15.11 0.86 -5.35
C TYR A 30 -14.72 0.04 -4.11
N LYS A 31 -15.45 -1.03 -3.82
CA LYS A 31 -15.13 -2.03 -2.80
C LYS A 31 -14.99 -3.44 -3.39
N ASN A 32 -15.10 -3.58 -4.70
CA ASN A 32 -15.01 -4.85 -5.41
C ASN A 32 -13.59 -5.05 -5.95
N PRO A 33 -12.81 -6.01 -5.44
CA PRO A 33 -11.40 -6.19 -5.81
C PRO A 33 -11.19 -6.35 -7.32
N TYR A 34 -11.96 -7.24 -7.95
CA TYR A 34 -11.84 -7.49 -9.38
C TYR A 34 -12.24 -6.30 -10.24
N TRP A 35 -13.32 -5.59 -9.87
CA TRP A 35 -13.73 -4.38 -10.59
C TRP A 35 -12.65 -3.31 -10.51
N MET A 36 -12.04 -3.12 -9.34
CA MET A 36 -10.95 -2.17 -9.16
C MET A 36 -9.73 -2.54 -10.00
N ALA A 37 -9.32 -3.82 -10.00
CA ALA A 37 -8.25 -4.29 -10.87
C ALA A 37 -8.55 -3.98 -12.35
N SER A 38 -9.74 -4.34 -12.82
CA SER A 38 -10.13 -4.22 -14.24
C SER A 38 -10.44 -2.81 -14.73
N ASN A 39 -10.79 -1.87 -13.84
CA ASN A 39 -11.25 -0.53 -14.24
C ASN A 39 -10.39 0.61 -13.70
N VAL A 40 -9.48 0.35 -12.75
CA VAL A 40 -8.65 1.37 -12.11
C VAL A 40 -7.17 1.04 -12.19
N LEU A 41 -6.77 -0.20 -11.88
CA LEU A 41 -5.35 -0.57 -11.82
C LEU A 41 -4.71 -0.67 -13.21
N VAL A 42 -5.49 -1.10 -14.20
CA VAL A 42 -5.01 -1.41 -15.54
C VAL A 42 -5.62 -0.46 -16.58
N ASP A 43 -4.89 -0.24 -17.66
CA ASP A 43 -5.40 0.48 -18.82
C ASP A 43 -6.03 -0.49 -19.84
N SER A 44 -6.49 0.05 -20.98
CA SER A 44 -7.09 -0.75 -22.05
C SER A 44 -6.13 -1.75 -22.72
N ASN A 45 -4.84 -1.71 -22.40
CA ASN A 45 -3.83 -2.59 -22.98
C ASN A 45 -3.60 -3.85 -22.15
N LEU A 46 -4.26 -4.01 -21.00
CA LEU A 46 -4.15 -5.22 -20.18
C LEU A 46 -5.52 -5.83 -19.92
N SER A 47 -5.76 -6.98 -20.53
CA SER A 47 -6.94 -7.80 -20.23
C SER A 47 -6.72 -8.58 -18.95
N VAL A 48 -7.50 -8.26 -17.92
CA VAL A 48 -7.51 -9.00 -16.66
C VAL A 48 -8.70 -9.97 -16.58
N PHE A 49 -8.54 -11.01 -15.79
CA PHE A 49 -9.49 -12.09 -15.59
C PHE A 49 -9.66 -12.39 -14.10
N ASN A 50 -10.88 -12.68 -13.69
CA ASN A 50 -11.19 -13.03 -12.30
C ASN A 50 -10.84 -14.50 -12.01
N MET A 51 -9.58 -14.87 -12.24
CA MET A 51 -9.04 -16.23 -12.07
C MET A 51 -7.80 -16.19 -11.20
N GLY A 52 -7.63 -17.22 -10.37
CA GLY A 52 -6.51 -17.35 -9.44
C GLY A 52 -5.43 -18.26 -9.98
N GLN A 53 -4.40 -18.48 -9.17
CA GLN A 53 -3.18 -19.26 -9.53
C GLN A 53 -3.48 -20.65 -10.13
N ASN A 54 -4.60 -21.27 -9.74
CA ASN A 54 -5.00 -22.60 -10.21
C ASN A 54 -5.91 -22.59 -11.46
N GLY A 55 -6.10 -21.43 -12.10
CA GLY A 55 -7.01 -21.26 -13.24
C GLY A 55 -8.50 -21.32 -12.88
N PHE A 56 -8.84 -21.36 -11.59
CA PHE A 56 -10.22 -21.31 -11.12
C PHE A 56 -10.67 -19.88 -10.86
N ASN A 57 -11.99 -19.64 -10.95
CA ASN A 57 -12.56 -18.34 -10.65
C ASN A 57 -12.26 -17.92 -9.21
N LEU A 58 -11.81 -16.67 -9.05
CA LEU A 58 -11.59 -16.06 -7.74
C LEU A 58 -12.91 -15.62 -7.12
N SER A 59 -13.10 -15.96 -5.85
CA SER A 59 -14.15 -15.39 -5.01
C SER A 59 -13.54 -14.34 -4.09
N GLN A 60 -13.60 -13.08 -4.53
CA GLN A 60 -13.13 -11.93 -3.76
C GLN A 60 -14.33 -11.04 -3.41
N PRO A 61 -14.93 -11.22 -2.21
CA PRO A 61 -16.11 -10.45 -1.82
C PRO A 61 -15.79 -8.97 -1.71
N ASN A 62 -16.83 -8.14 -1.77
CA ASN A 62 -16.68 -6.71 -1.53
C ASN A 62 -16.07 -6.46 -0.15
N THR A 63 -15.09 -5.56 -0.07
CA THR A 63 -14.42 -5.17 1.17
C THR A 63 -14.24 -3.67 1.25
N THR A 64 -14.44 -3.11 2.45
CA THR A 64 -14.20 -1.69 2.71
C THR A 64 -12.72 -1.35 2.90
N GLN A 65 -11.84 -2.35 2.97
CA GLN A 65 -10.38 -2.17 3.02
C GLN A 65 -9.80 -1.63 1.70
N ILE A 66 -10.60 -1.63 0.64
CA ILE A 66 -10.27 -1.11 -0.68
C ILE A 66 -11.16 0.10 -0.96
N GLY A 67 -10.60 1.11 -1.62
CA GLY A 67 -11.32 2.30 -2.05
C GLY A 67 -10.70 2.93 -3.29
N TYR A 68 -11.44 3.82 -3.95
CA TYR A 68 -10.87 4.73 -4.95
C TYR A 68 -10.45 6.02 -4.26
N PHE A 69 -9.22 6.47 -4.51
CA PHE A 69 -8.73 7.73 -3.95
C PHE A 69 -8.41 8.76 -5.05
N GLN A 70 -8.53 10.04 -4.68
CA GLN A 70 -8.00 11.18 -5.42
C GLN A 70 -7.26 12.06 -4.42
N ALA A 71 -5.98 12.36 -4.67
CA ALA A 71 -5.14 13.10 -3.73
C ALA A 71 -5.55 14.58 -3.59
N ASN A 72 -6.09 15.17 -4.66
CA ASN A 72 -6.44 16.60 -4.77
C ASN A 72 -5.31 17.56 -4.36
N ASP A 73 -4.07 17.09 -4.45
CA ASP A 73 -2.85 17.84 -4.21
C ASP A 73 -1.76 17.28 -5.13
N THR A 74 -1.18 18.15 -5.96
CA THR A 74 -0.19 17.77 -6.97
C THR A 74 1.16 17.35 -6.38
N THR A 75 1.39 17.61 -5.09
CA THR A 75 2.61 17.20 -4.38
C THR A 75 2.59 15.73 -3.98
N PHE A 76 1.41 15.11 -3.89
CA PHE A 76 1.32 13.68 -3.59
C PHE A 76 1.80 12.83 -4.78
N PRO A 77 2.61 11.77 -4.58
CA PRO A 77 3.32 11.16 -5.71
C PRO A 77 2.43 10.39 -6.70
N VAL A 78 1.25 9.92 -6.27
CA VAL A 78 0.25 9.24 -7.12
C VAL A 78 -1.08 9.96 -7.03
N GLN A 79 -1.54 10.60 -8.11
CA GLN A 79 -2.67 11.53 -8.05
C GLN A 79 -4.05 10.89 -7.79
N SER A 80 -4.24 9.64 -8.24
CA SER A 80 -5.47 8.87 -8.03
C SER A 80 -5.22 7.39 -8.27
N GLY A 81 -6.06 6.53 -7.70
CA GLY A 81 -5.97 5.09 -7.94
C GLY A 81 -6.73 4.28 -6.90
N ILE A 82 -6.26 3.06 -6.68
CA ILE A 82 -6.76 2.18 -5.63
C ILE A 82 -6.00 2.47 -4.34
N VAL A 83 -6.72 2.68 -3.25
CA VAL A 83 -6.16 2.63 -1.89
C VAL A 83 -6.51 1.27 -1.29
N MET A 84 -5.53 0.64 -0.67
CA MET A 84 -5.66 -0.63 0.05
C MET A 84 -5.08 -0.42 1.45
N VAL A 85 -5.83 -0.82 2.48
CA VAL A 85 -5.38 -0.66 3.88
C VAL A 85 -5.39 -1.98 4.64
N ALA A 86 -4.36 -2.16 5.46
CA ALA A 86 -4.28 -3.17 6.52
C ALA A 86 -5.15 -2.80 7.75
N ALA A 87 -6.32 -2.21 7.51
CA ALA A 87 -7.26 -1.71 8.52
C ALA A 87 -8.70 -2.00 8.06
N GLN A 88 -9.71 -1.65 8.85
CA GLN A 88 -11.11 -1.95 8.52
C GLN A 88 -11.70 -1.15 7.34
N GLN A 89 -11.27 0.10 7.16
CA GLN A 89 -11.89 1.05 6.24
C GLN A 89 -10.81 1.78 5.46
N SER A 90 -10.91 1.83 4.13
CA SER A 90 -9.95 2.53 3.28
C SER A 90 -9.89 4.04 3.54
N SER A 91 -10.92 4.63 4.14
CA SER A 91 -10.91 6.02 4.61
C SER A 91 -9.92 6.27 5.75
N ASP A 92 -9.29 5.22 6.30
CA ASP A 92 -8.32 5.35 7.37
C ASP A 92 -7.12 6.24 7.02
N VAL A 93 -6.69 6.20 5.75
CA VAL A 93 -5.59 7.04 5.25
C VAL A 93 -5.87 8.54 5.32
N ILE A 94 -7.12 8.95 5.58
CA ILE A 94 -7.55 10.33 5.78
C ILE A 94 -8.29 10.54 7.11
N ALA A 95 -8.37 9.52 7.97
CA ALA A 95 -9.07 9.62 9.26
C ALA A 95 -8.18 10.33 10.29
N SER A 96 -8.80 11.09 11.20
CA SER A 96 -8.07 11.83 12.25
C SER A 96 -7.40 10.94 13.30
N SER A 97 -7.68 9.64 13.28
CA SER A 97 -7.10 8.64 14.16
C SER A 97 -6.82 7.38 13.35
N PRO A 98 -5.73 6.64 13.66
CA PRO A 98 -5.45 5.38 13.02
C PRO A 98 -6.61 4.41 13.18
N GLY A 99 -6.79 3.57 12.18
CA GLY A 99 -7.90 2.65 12.10
C GLY A 99 -7.69 1.47 13.00
N THR A 100 -8.80 0.87 13.43
CA THR A 100 -8.72 -0.40 14.13
C THR A 100 -8.41 -1.50 13.11
N GLY A 101 -7.32 -2.22 13.33
CA GLY A 101 -7.09 -3.51 12.69
C GLY A 101 -8.19 -4.52 13.06
N ASN A 102 -8.39 -5.54 12.24
CA ASN A 102 -9.26 -6.66 12.60
C ASN A 102 -8.60 -7.61 13.62
N ASN A 103 -7.33 -7.40 13.96
CA ASN A 103 -6.44 -8.27 14.73
C ASN A 103 -6.52 -9.74 14.27
N THR A 104 -6.90 -9.95 13.02
CA THR A 104 -7.15 -11.27 12.46
C THR A 104 -5.81 -11.80 11.95
N THR A 105 -5.51 -13.05 12.27
CA THR A 105 -4.32 -13.72 11.75
C THR A 105 -4.61 -14.29 10.39
N PHE A 106 -3.74 -14.01 9.43
CA PHE A 106 -3.78 -14.54 8.08
C PHE A 106 -2.60 -15.47 7.83
N THR A 107 -2.74 -16.31 6.81
CA THR A 107 -1.65 -17.11 6.25
C THR A 107 -1.57 -16.79 4.77
N ASP A 108 -0.40 -16.34 4.33
CA ASP A 108 -0.11 -15.99 2.96
C ASP A 108 1.38 -16.33 2.72
N SER A 109 1.65 -17.26 1.79
CA SER A 109 3.00 -17.79 1.56
C SER A 109 3.94 -16.74 0.99
N GLU A 110 3.41 -15.92 0.09
CA GLU A 110 4.11 -14.88 -0.64
C GLU A 110 4.54 -13.77 0.33
N LEU A 111 3.63 -13.29 1.18
CA LEU A 111 3.93 -12.28 2.19
C LEU A 111 4.82 -12.84 3.31
N ALA A 112 4.64 -14.12 3.69
CA ALA A 112 5.56 -14.78 4.62
C ALA A 112 6.99 -14.87 4.06
N SER A 113 7.14 -15.04 2.74
CA SER A 113 8.46 -15.02 2.09
C SER A 113 9.12 -13.64 2.16
N VAL A 114 8.35 -12.56 2.02
CA VAL A 114 8.82 -11.18 2.21
C VAL A 114 9.28 -10.97 3.64
N LEU A 115 8.47 -11.34 4.62
CA LEU A 115 8.85 -11.24 6.04
C LEU A 115 10.13 -12.02 6.35
N SER A 116 10.27 -13.22 5.78
CA SER A 116 11.50 -14.03 5.91
C SER A 116 12.72 -13.32 5.33
N GLN A 117 12.59 -12.72 4.13
CA GLN A 117 13.67 -11.96 3.49
C GLN A 117 14.11 -10.75 4.33
N LEU A 118 13.18 -10.13 5.06
CA LEU A 118 13.45 -8.99 5.94
C LEU A 118 14.01 -9.40 7.33
N GLY A 119 14.17 -10.70 7.60
CA GLY A 119 14.58 -11.20 8.91
C GLY A 119 13.47 -11.19 9.97
N SER A 120 12.21 -10.99 9.56
CA SER A 120 11.01 -10.99 10.40
C SER A 120 10.31 -12.36 10.38
N THR A 121 11.04 -13.45 10.61
CA THR A 121 10.45 -14.80 10.65
C THR A 121 9.69 -15.07 11.95
N GLY A 122 8.61 -15.85 11.86
CA GLY A 122 7.84 -16.30 13.03
C GLY A 122 6.81 -15.31 13.59
N TYR A 123 6.65 -14.14 12.98
CA TYR A 123 5.58 -13.20 13.31
C TYR A 123 4.31 -13.54 12.54
N ALA A 124 3.16 -13.35 13.21
CA ALA A 124 1.87 -13.54 12.57
C ALA A 124 1.59 -12.39 11.59
N ILE A 125 1.12 -12.73 10.39
CA ILE A 125 0.56 -11.74 9.47
C ILE A 125 -0.79 -11.29 10.06
N LYS A 126 -0.91 -10.00 10.34
CA LYS A 126 -2.11 -9.37 10.87
C LYS A 126 -2.70 -8.44 9.84
N ASP A 127 -4.03 -8.36 9.84
CA ASP A 127 -4.78 -7.31 9.15
C ASP A 127 -4.40 -7.12 7.68
N MET A 128 -4.61 -8.17 6.90
CA MET A 128 -4.23 -8.21 5.49
C MET A 128 -5.33 -7.65 4.58
N VAL A 129 -4.92 -7.10 3.44
CA VAL A 129 -5.77 -6.80 2.29
C VAL A 129 -5.05 -7.24 1.01
N SER A 130 -5.78 -7.80 0.06
CA SER A 130 -5.23 -8.23 -1.22
C SER A 130 -6.22 -7.98 -2.36
N ILE A 131 -5.66 -7.84 -3.56
CA ILE A 131 -6.39 -7.91 -4.82
C ILE A 131 -5.62 -8.92 -5.68
N GLU A 132 -6.29 -10.00 -6.06
CA GLU A 132 -5.74 -11.04 -6.93
C GLU A 132 -6.47 -11.03 -8.28
N PHE A 133 -5.74 -11.21 -9.37
CA PHE A 133 -6.31 -11.37 -10.70
C PHE A 133 -5.27 -12.01 -11.64
N SER A 134 -5.77 -12.64 -12.69
CA SER A 134 -4.94 -13.14 -13.79
C SER A 134 -4.96 -12.14 -14.95
N PHE A 135 -3.97 -12.15 -15.82
CA PHE A 135 -3.95 -11.33 -17.03
C PHE A 135 -3.18 -12.01 -18.16
N ILE A 136 -3.40 -11.56 -19.39
CA ILE A 136 -2.55 -11.93 -20.54
C ILE A 136 -1.71 -10.71 -20.90
N ALA A 137 -0.40 -10.85 -20.77
CA ALA A 137 0.53 -9.78 -21.14
C ALA A 137 0.42 -9.48 -22.64
N GLN A 138 0.09 -8.25 -23.01
CA GLN A 138 0.07 -7.79 -24.41
C GLN A 138 1.43 -7.25 -24.87
N SER A 139 2.42 -7.24 -23.98
CA SER A 139 3.78 -6.76 -24.22
C SER A 139 4.79 -7.65 -23.49
N ASP A 140 6.08 -7.38 -23.68
CA ASP A 140 7.18 -8.07 -22.99
C ASP A 140 7.43 -7.56 -21.57
N SER A 141 6.66 -6.57 -21.11
CA SER A 141 6.81 -5.99 -19.78
C SER A 141 5.52 -5.46 -19.19
N ILE A 142 5.46 -5.43 -17.86
CA ILE A 142 4.38 -4.82 -17.08
C ILE A 142 4.96 -3.79 -16.12
N LYS A 143 4.17 -2.75 -15.81
CA LYS A 143 4.57 -1.66 -14.92
C LYS A 143 3.37 -1.16 -14.12
N PHE A 144 3.53 -1.05 -12.80
CA PHE A 144 2.53 -0.50 -11.89
C PHE A 144 3.17 0.54 -10.99
N ASN A 145 2.55 1.71 -10.90
CA ASN A 145 2.99 2.75 -9.98
C ASN A 145 2.30 2.58 -8.63
N TYR A 146 3.04 2.76 -7.54
CA TYR A 146 2.52 2.69 -6.19
C TYR A 146 3.28 3.61 -5.24
N CYS A 147 2.65 3.92 -4.11
CA CYS A 147 3.29 4.45 -2.92
C CYS A 147 2.94 3.53 -1.75
N PHE A 148 3.84 3.42 -0.79
CA PHE A 148 3.59 2.72 0.47
C PHE A 148 3.56 3.73 1.61
N GLY A 149 2.66 3.58 2.57
CA GLY A 149 2.54 4.49 3.72
C GLY A 149 2.01 3.76 4.94
N SER A 150 2.24 4.33 6.12
CA SER A 150 1.86 3.70 7.38
C SER A 150 1.71 4.74 8.50
N HIS A 151 0.90 4.39 9.52
CA HIS A 151 0.81 5.04 10.83
C HIS A 151 1.88 4.53 11.82
N GLU A 152 2.79 3.66 11.38
CA GLU A 152 3.85 3.11 12.21
C GLU A 152 5.14 3.95 12.17
N TYR A 153 5.26 4.94 11.27
CA TYR A 153 6.53 5.64 11.10
C TYR A 153 6.96 6.42 12.35
N ASP A 154 6.04 7.10 13.05
CA ASP A 154 6.41 7.93 14.22
C ASP A 154 6.56 7.12 15.52
N GLY A 155 6.06 5.88 15.55
CA GLY A 155 6.01 5.06 16.76
C GLY A 155 6.73 3.71 16.71
N TYR A 156 6.88 3.12 15.53
CA TYR A 156 7.23 1.71 15.33
C TYR A 156 8.32 1.48 14.27
N THR A 157 8.97 2.53 13.79
CA THR A 157 10.13 2.40 12.90
C THR A 157 11.26 1.66 13.60
N CYS A 158 11.78 0.61 12.95
CA CYS A 158 12.73 -0.36 13.48
C CYS A 158 12.15 -1.25 14.60
N SER A 159 10.84 -1.37 14.73
CA SER A 159 10.24 -2.33 15.65
C SER A 159 10.13 -3.74 15.05
N SER A 160 9.67 -4.72 15.83
CA SER A 160 9.28 -6.04 15.32
C SER A 160 7.89 -6.06 14.68
N PHE A 161 7.06 -5.04 14.95
CA PHE A 161 5.84 -4.75 14.20
C PHE A 161 6.28 -3.97 12.96
N ASN A 162 5.96 -4.51 11.80
CA ASN A 162 6.53 -4.04 10.55
C ASN A 162 5.50 -4.23 9.46
N ASP A 163 4.83 -3.15 9.08
CA ASP A 163 4.00 -3.16 7.89
C ASP A 163 4.84 -3.47 6.65
N VAL A 164 4.39 -4.46 5.89
CA VAL A 164 5.04 -4.98 4.68
C VAL A 164 4.10 -4.89 3.49
N PHE A 165 4.68 -4.66 2.31
CA PHE A 165 3.96 -4.66 1.05
C PHE A 165 4.62 -5.60 0.04
N GLY A 166 3.77 -6.30 -0.72
CA GLY A 166 4.20 -7.19 -1.80
C GLY A 166 3.38 -6.93 -3.05
N PHE A 167 4.05 -6.97 -4.19
CA PHE A 167 3.41 -7.06 -5.49
C PHE A 167 3.91 -8.35 -6.12
N PHE A 168 3.11 -9.39 -6.04
CA PHE A 168 3.51 -10.72 -6.48
C PHE A 168 3.08 -10.96 -7.92
N LEU A 169 4.05 -11.29 -8.76
CA LEU A 169 3.83 -11.71 -10.13
C LEU A 169 4.08 -13.22 -10.21
N GLU A 170 3.12 -13.94 -10.77
CA GLU A 170 3.26 -15.36 -11.07
C GLU A 170 3.15 -15.59 -12.58
N GLY A 171 4.00 -16.46 -13.12
CA GLY A 171 3.88 -16.86 -14.52
C GLY A 171 4.99 -17.81 -14.98
N PRO A 172 4.95 -18.22 -16.26
CA PRO A 172 5.92 -19.14 -16.84
C PRO A 172 7.29 -18.49 -17.11
N TYR A 173 7.35 -17.15 -17.12
CA TYR A 173 8.57 -16.39 -17.36
C TYR A 173 8.52 -15.04 -16.64
N ILE A 174 9.55 -14.73 -15.86
CA ILE A 174 9.72 -13.45 -15.18
C ILE A 174 11.21 -13.07 -15.19
N ASP A 175 11.56 -11.90 -15.74
CA ASP A 175 12.91 -11.32 -15.72
C ASP A 175 14.05 -12.30 -16.08
N GLY A 176 13.90 -13.00 -17.21
CA GLY A 176 14.93 -13.93 -17.70
C GLY A 176 14.89 -15.32 -17.06
N VAL A 177 14.03 -15.56 -16.08
CA VAL A 177 13.85 -16.88 -15.45
C VAL A 177 12.62 -17.54 -16.03
N SER A 178 12.78 -18.76 -16.57
CA SER A 178 11.67 -19.59 -17.03
C SER A 178 11.28 -20.59 -15.95
N ALA A 179 9.98 -20.81 -15.79
CA ALA A 179 9.46 -21.84 -14.92
C ALA A 179 9.78 -23.25 -15.46
N PRO A 180 9.76 -24.29 -14.60
CA PRO A 180 9.78 -25.67 -15.03
C PRO A 180 8.63 -25.97 -16.00
N THR A 181 8.77 -27.03 -16.82
CA THR A 181 7.69 -27.48 -17.71
C THR A 181 6.38 -27.68 -16.94
N ASN A 182 5.30 -27.02 -17.38
CA ASN A 182 3.99 -27.01 -16.74
C ASN A 182 3.96 -26.43 -15.31
N GLY A 183 4.91 -25.57 -14.96
CA GLY A 183 4.94 -24.85 -13.69
C GLY A 183 4.91 -23.33 -13.87
N SER A 184 4.90 -22.63 -12.75
CA SER A 184 5.03 -21.18 -12.64
C SER A 184 6.18 -20.83 -11.71
N ILE A 185 6.63 -19.58 -11.78
CA ILE A 185 7.49 -18.95 -10.77
C ILE A 185 6.76 -17.73 -10.20
N VAL A 186 6.94 -17.48 -8.91
CA VAL A 186 6.39 -16.31 -8.22
C VAL A 186 7.54 -15.36 -7.85
N LYS A 187 7.36 -14.07 -8.09
CA LYS A 187 8.34 -13.03 -7.77
C LYS A 187 7.66 -11.82 -7.14
N ASN A 188 8.17 -11.35 -6.00
CA ASN A 188 7.84 -10.01 -5.52
C ASN A 188 8.57 -8.96 -6.37
N ILE A 189 7.80 -8.09 -7.02
CA ILE A 189 8.30 -6.98 -7.86
C ILE A 189 8.14 -5.62 -7.17
N ALA A 190 7.65 -5.58 -5.92
CA ALA A 190 7.69 -4.40 -5.07
C ALA A 190 9.00 -4.37 -4.26
N THR A 191 10.02 -3.72 -4.81
CA THR A 191 11.31 -3.52 -4.16
C THR A 191 11.76 -2.06 -4.22
N ILE A 192 12.68 -1.69 -3.33
CA ILE A 192 13.32 -0.37 -3.36
C ILE A 192 14.02 -0.20 -4.72
N PRO A 193 13.83 0.95 -5.41
CA PRO A 193 14.40 1.18 -6.74
C PRO A 193 15.89 0.83 -6.83
N GLY A 194 16.24 0.01 -7.82
CA GLY A 194 17.62 -0.43 -8.06
C GLY A 194 18.12 -1.55 -7.13
N THR A 195 17.24 -2.17 -6.33
CA THR A 195 17.61 -3.22 -5.38
C THR A 195 16.62 -4.40 -5.41
N THR A 196 16.94 -5.44 -4.63
CA THR A 196 16.04 -6.57 -4.34
C THR A 196 15.39 -6.49 -2.94
N VAL A 197 15.58 -5.38 -2.23
CA VAL A 197 15.06 -5.19 -0.86
C VAL A 197 13.55 -4.94 -0.93
N PRO A 198 12.70 -5.75 -0.28
CA PRO A 198 11.25 -5.55 -0.26
C PRO A 198 10.82 -4.25 0.43
N ILE A 199 9.60 -3.81 0.14
CA ILE A 199 9.01 -2.63 0.76
C ILE A 199 8.42 -2.97 2.13
N ALA A 200 8.87 -2.25 3.14
CA ALA A 200 8.35 -2.31 4.50
C ALA A 200 8.72 -1.03 5.27
N VAL A 201 8.07 -0.78 6.40
CA VAL A 201 8.42 0.33 7.33
C VAL A 201 9.90 0.26 7.73
N ASN A 202 10.40 -0.94 8.03
CA ASN A 202 11.80 -1.13 8.42
C ASN A 202 12.80 -0.98 7.25
N THR A 203 12.35 -0.96 5.99
CA THR A 203 13.26 -0.84 4.83
C THR A 203 13.31 0.56 4.24
N ILE A 204 12.22 1.34 4.29
CA ILE A 204 12.21 2.76 3.90
C ILE A 204 11.48 3.54 4.98
N ASN A 205 12.19 4.47 5.63
CA ASN A 205 11.69 5.33 6.70
C ASN A 205 12.55 6.60 6.75
N SER A 206 12.41 7.39 7.82
CA SER A 206 13.17 8.63 8.04
C SER A 206 14.70 8.46 8.16
N GLY A 207 15.22 7.23 8.09
CA GLY A 207 16.63 6.92 8.30
C GLY A 207 17.00 6.85 9.78
N SER A 208 16.01 6.82 10.67
CA SER A 208 16.21 6.74 12.12
C SER A 208 15.10 5.92 12.79
N PRO A 209 15.41 5.18 13.87
CA PRO A 209 14.38 4.48 14.64
C PRO A 209 13.40 5.45 15.30
N SER A 210 12.18 4.99 15.52
CA SER A 210 11.21 5.64 16.41
C SER A 210 10.83 4.69 17.56
N GLY A 211 10.00 5.13 18.52
CA GLY A 211 9.52 4.25 19.61
C GLY A 211 10.57 3.67 20.57
N SER A 212 11.80 4.22 20.58
CA SER A 212 12.95 3.66 21.32
C SER A 212 13.41 2.27 20.84
N TYR A 213 13.07 1.88 19.61
CA TYR A 213 13.51 0.62 19.03
C TYR A 213 14.97 0.66 18.55
N PRO A 214 15.68 -0.47 18.52
CA PRO A 214 17.07 -0.50 18.10
C PRO A 214 17.19 -0.40 16.58
N ALA A 215 18.09 0.45 16.09
CA ALA A 215 18.41 0.56 14.67
C ALA A 215 18.83 -0.77 14.01
N SER A 216 19.27 -1.75 14.80
CA SER A 216 19.64 -3.08 14.32
C SER A 216 18.50 -3.80 13.58
N ASN A 217 17.24 -3.54 13.94
CA ASN A 217 16.10 -4.16 13.27
C ASN A 217 15.97 -3.62 11.83
N CYS A 218 16.08 -2.31 11.64
CA CYS A 218 16.12 -1.71 10.30
C CYS A 218 17.37 -2.13 9.53
N SER A 219 18.56 -2.11 10.14
CA SER A 219 19.79 -2.48 9.42
C SER A 219 19.83 -3.95 9.02
N SER A 220 19.12 -4.83 9.74
CA SER A 220 18.95 -6.24 9.38
C SER A 220 18.03 -6.40 8.16
N ALA A 221 16.94 -5.63 8.12
CA ALA A 221 16.00 -5.64 7.00
C ALA A 221 16.56 -4.93 5.74
N ASN A 222 17.30 -3.83 5.94
CA ASN A 222 17.94 -3.03 4.91
C ASN A 222 19.20 -2.34 5.46
N PRO A 223 20.41 -2.83 5.17
CA PRO A 223 21.66 -2.20 5.62
C PRO A 223 21.83 -0.75 5.18
N ASN A 224 21.12 -0.34 4.12
CA ASN A 224 21.18 1.00 3.54
C ASN A 224 19.96 1.87 3.93
N PHE A 225 19.17 1.51 4.95
CA PHE A 225 17.91 2.23 5.29
C PHE A 225 18.11 3.74 5.49
N VAL A 226 19.25 4.16 6.06
CA VAL A 226 19.60 5.59 6.20
C VAL A 226 19.76 6.27 4.85
N ALA A 227 20.46 5.64 3.89
CA ALA A 227 20.64 6.19 2.56
C ALA A 227 19.33 6.16 1.74
N HIS A 228 18.50 5.14 1.94
CA HIS A 228 17.19 5.02 1.28
C HIS A 228 16.11 5.93 1.88
N SER A 229 16.39 6.65 2.97
CA SER A 229 15.48 7.67 3.53
C SER A 229 15.17 8.81 2.56
N VAL A 230 15.95 8.97 1.49
CA VAL A 230 15.67 9.91 0.39
C VAL A 230 14.34 9.61 -0.31
N TYR A 231 13.83 8.38 -0.22
CA TYR A 231 12.55 7.98 -0.78
C TYR A 231 11.39 8.11 0.22
N TYR A 232 11.64 8.59 1.43
CA TYR A 232 10.64 8.75 2.48
C TYR A 232 10.15 10.19 2.55
N ASN A 233 8.83 10.36 2.62
CA ASN A 233 8.15 11.62 2.82
C ASN A 233 7.39 11.58 4.14
N SER A 234 7.75 12.45 5.09
CA SER A 234 6.96 12.66 6.30
C SER A 234 5.65 13.35 5.94
N SER A 235 4.54 12.88 6.53
CA SER A 235 3.27 13.57 6.40
C SER A 235 3.11 14.63 7.48
N ASN A 236 2.35 15.68 7.18
CA ASN A 236 1.90 16.68 8.14
C ASN A 236 0.37 16.65 8.33
N GLY A 237 -0.31 15.62 7.82
CA GLY A 237 -1.77 15.47 7.89
C GLY A 237 -2.56 16.22 6.82
N SER A 238 -1.92 17.08 6.00
CA SER A 238 -2.64 17.93 5.03
C SER A 238 -3.18 17.19 3.81
N ILE A 239 -2.53 16.09 3.39
CA ILE A 239 -2.95 15.29 2.23
C ILE A 239 -3.51 13.95 2.69
N VAL A 240 -2.77 13.26 3.55
CA VAL A 240 -3.12 11.99 4.20
C VAL A 240 -2.78 12.10 5.68
N THR A 241 -3.45 11.32 6.53
CA THR A 241 -3.22 11.32 7.98
C THR A 241 -2.22 10.26 8.43
N LEU A 242 -1.78 9.37 7.52
CA LEU A 242 -0.63 8.48 7.73
C LEU A 242 0.59 9.29 8.18
N ASP A 243 1.44 8.73 9.05
CA ASP A 243 2.63 9.41 9.58
C ASP A 243 3.65 9.72 8.46
N GLY A 244 3.72 8.86 7.45
CA GLY A 244 4.59 9.03 6.30
C GLY A 244 4.25 8.09 5.15
N TYR A 245 4.89 8.35 4.01
CA TYR A 245 4.72 7.57 2.78
C TYR A 245 5.97 7.64 1.90
N THR A 246 6.11 6.70 0.98
CA THR A 246 7.23 6.68 0.03
C THR A 246 6.99 7.62 -1.14
N ASP A 247 8.07 7.95 -1.84
CA ASP A 247 8.01 8.38 -3.24
C ASP A 247 7.20 7.39 -4.11
N LYS A 248 6.82 7.84 -5.31
CA LYS A 248 6.23 6.95 -6.31
C LYS A 248 7.27 5.95 -6.78
N PHE A 249 7.00 4.68 -6.53
CA PHE A 249 7.76 3.57 -7.08
C PHE A 249 7.05 2.94 -8.27
N THR A 250 7.82 2.26 -9.09
CA THR A 250 7.32 1.48 -10.22
C THR A 250 7.70 0.02 -10.01
N ALA A 251 6.71 -0.82 -9.69
CA ALA A 251 6.85 -2.26 -9.75
C ALA A 251 6.85 -2.67 -11.22
N GLN A 252 7.89 -3.36 -11.68
CA GLN A 252 8.03 -3.74 -13.08
C GLN A 252 8.74 -5.08 -13.23
N ALA A 253 8.40 -5.79 -14.30
CA ALA A 253 9.06 -7.03 -14.70
C ALA A 253 8.95 -7.23 -16.21
N GLN A 254 9.92 -7.96 -16.77
CA GLN A 254 9.80 -8.58 -18.09
C GLN A 254 8.97 -9.86 -17.97
N VAL A 255 8.04 -10.04 -18.89
CA VAL A 255 7.08 -11.15 -18.93
C VAL A 255 6.96 -11.74 -20.33
N GLN A 256 6.41 -12.94 -20.43
CA GLN A 256 6.12 -13.54 -21.72
C GLN A 256 4.89 -12.88 -22.36
N CYS A 257 5.08 -12.23 -23.51
CA CYS A 257 4.01 -11.67 -24.32
C CYS A 257 3.09 -12.78 -24.88
N GLY A 258 1.77 -12.59 -24.80
CA GLY A 258 0.76 -13.46 -25.40
C GLY A 258 0.67 -14.86 -24.81
N GLY A 259 1.32 -15.14 -23.68
CA GLY A 259 1.26 -16.42 -22.98
C GLY A 259 0.02 -16.56 -22.10
N TRP A 260 -0.48 -17.80 -22.00
CA TRP A 260 -1.30 -18.29 -20.90
C TRP A 260 -0.43 -19.19 -20.03
#